data_AF-A0A419GGG4-F1
#
_entry.id   AF-A0A419GGG4-F1
#
_cell.length_a   1.000
_cell.length_b   1.000
_cell.length_c   1.000
_cell.angle_alpha   90.00
_cell.angle_beta   90.00
_cell.angle_gamma   90.00
#
_symmetry.space_group_name_H-M   'P 1'
#
loop_
_entity.id
_entity.type
_entity.pdbx_description
1 polymer ?
#
loop_
_entity_poly.entity_id
_entity_poly.type
_entity_poly.pdbx_seq_one_letter_code
_entity_poly.pdbx_strand_id
1 'polypeptide(L)'
;MFKAYSVKVKVIFIVVIVLAIVLLIVFNNYNKGKARDLQMVIQAKSLAISLEEYYDKFNAYPATASVSLDSIYTVTQAGLNQNEGVIYFKRDFEWARPGKYLSDGRNYAIDFDLDYGWSVWGLDRDGGKCRVSTNVTMACIADN
;
A
#
# COMPACT_ATOMS: atom_id res chain seq x y z
N MET A 1 33.14 -40.44 -20.03
CA MET A 1 33.29 -39.91 -21.40
C MET A 1 32.14 -38.94 -21.65
N PHE A 2 32.36 -37.63 -21.53
CA PHE A 2 31.30 -36.65 -21.80
C PHE A 2 31.03 -36.64 -23.30
N LYS A 3 29.84 -37.10 -23.72
CA LYS A 3 29.37 -36.92 -25.10
C LYS A 3 29.39 -35.42 -25.38
N ALA A 4 30.20 -34.98 -26.34
CA ALA A 4 30.22 -33.59 -26.78
C ALA A 4 28.85 -33.26 -27.38
N TYR A 5 28.05 -32.48 -26.65
CA TYR A 5 26.76 -32.01 -27.14
C TYR A 5 26.93 -31.17 -28.40
N SER A 6 26.06 -31.41 -29.39
CA SER A 6 25.99 -30.60 -30.61
C SER A 6 25.81 -29.12 -30.27
N VAL A 7 26.44 -28.23 -31.04
CA VAL A 7 26.34 -26.77 -30.89
C VAL A 7 24.87 -26.33 -30.80
N LYS A 8 23.97 -26.96 -31.56
CA LYS A 8 22.52 -26.70 -31.52
C LYS A 8 21.91 -26.92 -30.13
N VAL A 9 22.29 -28.00 -29.44
CA VAL A 9 21.79 -28.32 -28.10
C VAL A 9 22.31 -27.32 -27.06
N LYS A 10 23.58 -26.89 -27.20
CA LYS A 10 24.16 -25.86 -26.32
C LYS A 10 23.44 -24.52 -26.47
N VAL A 11 23.12 -24.11 -27.70
CA VAL A 11 22.37 -22.87 -27.97
C VAL A 11 20.96 -22.94 -27.38
N ILE A 12 20.23 -24.04 -27.60
CA ILE A 12 18.89 -24.23 -27.02
C ILE A 12 18.94 -24.15 -25.49
N PHE A 13 19.92 -24.80 -24.86
CA PHE A 13 20.07 -24.77 -23.42
C PHE A 13 20.33 -23.36 -22.86
N ILE A 14 21.18 -22.58 -23.53
CA ILE A 14 21.44 -21.17 -23.17
C ILE A 14 20.15 -20.34 -23.28
N VAL A 15 19.40 -20.48 -24.38
CA VAL A 15 18.14 -19.75 -24.59
C VAL A 15 17.11 -20.07 -23.51
N VAL A 16 16.95 -21.36 -23.15
CA VAL A 16 16.03 -21.79 -22.10
C VAL A 16 16.44 -21.22 -20.74
N ILE A 17 17.74 -21.19 -20.42
CA ILE A 17 18.24 -20.59 -19.19
C ILE A 17 17.93 -19.08 -19.14
N VAL A 18 18.19 -18.36 -20.24
CA VAL A 18 17.91 -16.93 -20.31
C VAL A 18 16.41 -16.66 -20.11
N LEU A 19 15.54 -17.42 -20.77
CA LEU A 19 14.09 -17.31 -20.58
C LEU A 19 13.66 -17.58 -19.14
N ALA A 20 14.22 -18.62 -18.50
CA ALA A 20 13.93 -18.95 -17.11
C ALA A 20 14.33 -17.81 -16.16
N ILE A 21 15.48 -17.18 -16.37
CA ILE A 21 15.94 -16.03 -15.58
C ILE A 21 15.00 -14.84 -15.76
N VAL A 22 14.59 -14.53 -17.00
CA VAL A 22 13.64 -13.44 -17.27
C VAL A 22 12.31 -13.68 -16.56
N LEU A 23 11.75 -14.89 -16.66
CA LEU A 23 10.50 -15.25 -15.98
C LEU A 23 10.62 -15.12 -14.46
N LEU A 24 11.74 -15.55 -13.88
CA LEU A 24 12.02 -15.40 -12.45
C LEU A 24 12.04 -13.94 -12.01
N ILE A 25 12.68 -13.05 -12.78
CA ILE A 25 12.74 -11.62 -12.48
C ILE A 25 11.33 -11.01 -12.54
N VAL A 26 10.56 -11.32 -13.58
CA VAL A 26 9.18 -10.83 -13.75
C VAL A 26 8.30 -11.29 -12.59
N PHE A 27 8.34 -12.58 -12.26
CA PHE A 27 7.55 -13.14 -11.17
C PHE A 27 7.92 -12.56 -9.80
N ASN A 28 9.21 -12.37 -9.53
CA ASN A 28 9.68 -11.76 -8.29
C ASN A 28 9.23 -10.30 -8.17
N ASN A 29 9.33 -9.52 -9.26
CA ASN A 29 8.88 -8.13 -9.27
C ASN A 29 7.35 -8.04 -9.07
N TYR A 30 6.58 -8.92 -9.70
CA TYR A 30 5.14 -9.01 -9.50
C TYR A 30 4.77 -9.30 -8.04
N ASN A 31 5.41 -10.29 -7.43
CA ASN A 31 5.17 -10.64 -6.02
C ASN A 31 5.56 -9.52 -5.06
N LYS A 32 6.69 -8.85 -5.30
CA LYS A 32 7.08 -7.65 -4.54
C LYS A 32 6.05 -6.53 -4.68
N GLY A 33 5.52 -6.34 -5.89
CA GLY A 33 4.46 -5.40 -6.18
C GLY A 33 3.19 -5.68 -5.38
N LYS A 34 2.68 -6.92 -5.41
CA LYS A 34 1.55 -7.33 -4.57
C LYS A 34 1.84 -7.21 -3.07
N ALA A 35 3.05 -7.53 -2.63
CA ALA A 35 3.42 -7.36 -1.22
C ALA A 35 3.34 -5.88 -0.79
N ARG A 36 3.77 -4.95 -1.66
CA ARG A 36 3.66 -3.50 -1.42
C ARG A 36 2.21 -3.02 -1.37
N ASP A 37 1.33 -3.53 -2.23
CA ASP A 37 -0.10 -3.23 -2.17
C ASP A 37 -0.70 -3.63 -0.81
N LEU A 38 -0.41 -4.85 -0.36
CA LEU A 38 -0.88 -5.34 0.93
C LEU A 38 -0.33 -4.49 2.09
N GLN A 39 0.97 -4.14 2.02
CA GLN A 39 1.59 -3.27 3.00
C GLN A 39 0.91 -1.89 3.05
N MET A 40 0.56 -1.32 1.89
CA MET A 40 -0.16 -0.04 1.82
C MET A 40 -1.50 -0.11 2.56
N VAL A 41 -2.28 -1.17 2.32
CA VAL A 41 -3.57 -1.36 2.99
C VAL A 41 -3.42 -1.52 4.50
N ILE A 42 -2.42 -2.28 4.95
CA ILE A 42 -2.14 -2.46 6.38
C ILE A 42 -1.77 -1.12 7.02
N GLN A 43 -0.87 -0.37 6.40
CA GLN A 43 -0.43 0.94 6.89
C GLN A 43 -1.61 1.94 6.94
N ALA A 44 -2.43 1.98 5.89
CA ALA A 44 -3.61 2.85 5.83
C ALA A 44 -4.63 2.49 6.91
N LYS A 45 -4.88 1.19 7.14
CA LYS A 45 -5.75 0.72 8.23
C LYS A 45 -5.17 1.01 9.61
N SER A 46 -3.85 0.91 9.79
CA SER A 46 -3.22 1.27 11.06
C SER A 46 -3.45 2.74 11.39
N LEU A 47 -3.29 3.65 10.41
CA LEU A 47 -3.61 5.07 10.60
C LEU A 47 -5.11 5.27 10.89
N ALA A 48 -5.99 4.61 10.14
CA ALA A 48 -7.44 4.68 10.33
C ALA A 48 -7.86 4.25 11.75
N ILE A 49 -7.32 3.15 12.26
CA ILE A 49 -7.60 2.67 13.63
C ILE A 49 -7.17 3.71 14.67
N SER A 50 -5.97 4.28 14.54
CA SER A 50 -5.50 5.33 15.44
C SER A 50 -6.39 6.59 15.38
N LEU A 51 -7.00 6.89 14.24
CA LEU A 51 -7.95 8.00 14.11
C LEU A 51 -9.27 7.70 14.82
N GLU A 52 -9.74 6.45 14.81
CA GLU A 52 -10.92 6.05 15.60
C GLU A 52 -10.64 6.17 17.10
N GLU A 53 -9.46 5.73 17.56
CA GLU A 53 -9.06 5.89 18.97
C GLU A 53 -8.98 7.37 19.38
N TYR A 54 -8.53 8.24 18.47
CA TYR A 54 -8.56 9.69 18.68
C TYR A 54 -10.00 10.20 18.80
N TYR A 55 -10.90 9.76 17.90
CA TYR A 55 -12.31 10.15 17.91
C TYR A 55 -13.01 9.73 19.20
N ASP A 56 -12.75 8.53 19.73
CA ASP A 56 -13.32 8.05 21.00
C ASP A 56 -12.99 8.96 22.19
N LYS A 57 -11.90 9.75 22.10
CA LYS A 57 -11.48 10.68 23.16
C LYS A 57 -11.95 12.11 22.94
N PHE A 58 -11.93 12.58 21.70
CA PHE A 58 -12.18 14.00 21.37
C PHE A 58 -13.51 14.24 20.65
N ASN A 59 -14.23 13.18 20.29
CA ASN A 59 -15.48 13.20 19.52
C ASN A 59 -15.36 14.03 18.21
N ALA A 60 -14.15 14.05 17.65
CA ALA A 60 -13.78 14.71 16.41
C ALA A 60 -12.49 14.08 15.89
N TYR A 61 -12.28 14.13 14.57
CA TYR A 61 -10.99 13.79 13.95
C TYR A 61 -10.10 15.04 13.81
N PRO A 62 -8.78 14.90 13.68
CA PRO A 62 -7.90 16.02 13.35
C PRO A 62 -8.31 16.60 11.98
N ALA A 63 -8.87 17.82 11.96
CA ALA A 63 -9.36 18.44 10.74
C ALA A 63 -8.18 18.89 9.87
N THR A 64 -8.17 18.48 8.61
CA THR A 64 -7.12 18.85 7.67
C THR A 64 -7.67 18.99 6.26
N ALA A 65 -7.14 19.97 5.52
CA ALA A 65 -7.22 19.94 4.08
C ALA A 65 -6.48 18.69 3.55
N SER A 66 -6.72 18.33 2.29
CA SER A 66 -6.04 17.17 1.69
C SER A 66 -4.51 17.30 1.80
N VAL A 67 -3.89 16.37 2.53
CA VAL A 67 -2.44 16.29 2.76
C VAL A 67 -1.90 14.95 2.30
N SER A 68 -0.62 14.92 1.93
CA SER A 68 0.06 13.64 1.61
C SER A 68 0.22 12.80 2.86
N LEU A 69 0.04 11.48 2.75
CA LEU A 69 0.35 10.55 3.83
C LEU A 69 1.81 10.63 4.28
N ASP A 70 2.74 10.92 3.37
CA ASP A 70 4.16 11.12 3.69
C ASP A 70 4.41 12.32 4.61
N SER A 71 3.46 13.25 4.68
CA SER A 71 3.54 14.39 5.61
C SER A 71 3.05 14.03 7.00
N ILE A 72 2.38 12.89 7.21
CA ILE A 72 1.84 12.46 8.50
C ILE A 72 2.88 11.60 9.22
N TYR A 73 3.45 12.12 10.29
CA TYR A 73 4.41 11.46 11.16
C TYR A 73 3.79 11.03 12.49
N THR A 74 2.93 11.86 13.06
CA THR A 74 2.24 11.57 14.33
C THR A 74 0.80 12.02 14.32
N VAL A 75 -0.04 11.29 15.07
CA VAL A 75 -1.34 11.77 15.54
C VAL A 75 -1.24 11.81 17.06
N THR A 76 -1.31 13.00 17.65
CA THR A 76 -1.33 13.17 19.11
C THR A 76 -2.62 13.83 19.53
N GLN A 77 -2.84 13.96 20.84
CA GLN A 77 -3.98 14.71 21.40
C GLN A 77 -4.14 16.11 20.78
N ALA A 78 -3.04 16.80 20.49
CA ALA A 78 -3.07 18.14 19.88
C ALA A 78 -3.34 18.12 18.36
N GLY A 79 -3.45 16.95 17.72
CA GLY A 79 -3.76 16.79 16.30
C GLY A 79 -2.62 16.13 15.51
N LEU A 80 -2.55 16.40 14.20
CA LEU A 80 -1.50 15.85 13.34
C LEU A 80 -0.17 16.58 13.55
N ASN A 81 0.92 15.81 13.60
CA ASN A 81 2.30 16.28 13.67
C ASN A 81 2.60 17.26 14.80
N GLN A 82 1.81 17.22 15.87
CA GLN A 82 2.07 17.98 17.08
C GLN A 82 2.89 17.10 18.03
N ASN A 83 3.80 17.71 18.80
CA ASN A 83 4.67 16.98 19.72
C ASN A 83 4.13 16.95 21.16
N GLU A 84 2.88 17.34 21.35
CA GLU A 84 2.26 17.48 22.67
C GLU A 84 1.22 16.38 22.92
N GLY A 85 1.24 15.84 24.15
CA GLY A 85 0.23 14.92 24.65
C GLY A 85 0.45 13.45 24.28
N VAL A 86 -0.62 12.66 24.44
CA VAL A 86 -0.62 11.22 24.14
C VAL A 86 -0.51 10.99 22.64
N ILE A 87 0.30 10.01 22.24
CA ILE A 87 0.51 9.61 20.85
C ILE A 87 -0.44 8.45 20.51
N TYR A 88 -1.31 8.66 19.53
CA TYR A 88 -2.23 7.64 18.98
C TYR A 88 -1.66 6.95 17.75
N PHE A 89 -0.88 7.68 16.96
CA PHE A 89 -0.17 7.18 15.80
C PHE A 89 1.23 7.75 15.77
N LYS A 90 2.21 6.90 15.47
CA LYS A 90 3.58 7.32 15.16
C LYS A 90 4.06 6.49 13.99
N ARG A 91 4.43 7.17 12.91
CA ARG A 91 5.01 6.54 11.74
C ARG A 91 6.45 6.17 12.02
N ASP A 92 6.75 4.88 11.95
CA ASP A 92 8.09 4.28 11.99
C ASP A 92 8.47 3.58 10.68
N PHE A 93 7.67 3.79 9.64
CA PHE A 93 7.81 3.22 8.31
C PHE A 93 7.77 4.28 7.20
N GLU A 94 8.19 3.89 6.01
CA GLU A 94 7.86 4.61 4.78
C GLU A 94 6.56 4.04 4.20
N TRP A 95 5.70 4.92 3.68
CA TRP A 95 4.47 4.48 3.02
C TRP A 95 4.83 3.63 1.81
N ALA A 96 4.21 2.46 1.70
CA ALA A 96 4.49 1.55 0.61
C ALA A 96 4.13 2.17 -0.75
N ARG A 97 3.18 3.11 -0.77
CA ARG A 97 2.68 3.85 -1.93
C ARG A 97 2.27 5.27 -1.53
N PRO A 98 2.27 6.23 -2.47
CA PRO A 98 1.72 7.54 -2.20
C PRO A 98 0.23 7.44 -1.87
N GLY A 99 -0.24 8.37 -1.04
CA GLY A 99 -1.63 8.50 -0.72
C GLY A 99 -1.94 9.85 -0.12
N LYS A 100 -3.22 10.12 0.10
CA LYS A 100 -3.72 11.37 0.66
C LYS A 100 -4.62 11.11 1.84
N TYR A 101 -4.52 11.97 2.84
CA TYR A 101 -5.44 12.04 3.95
C TYR A 101 -6.24 13.34 3.85
N LEU A 102 -7.52 13.29 4.17
CA LEU A 102 -8.34 14.47 4.42
C LEU A 102 -9.31 14.18 5.56
N SER A 103 -9.71 15.24 6.27
CA SER A 103 -10.67 15.13 7.36
C SER A 103 -11.40 16.46 7.56
N ASP A 104 -12.72 16.40 7.61
CA ASP A 104 -13.58 17.57 7.92
C ASP A 104 -13.84 17.73 9.43
N GLY A 105 -13.18 16.90 10.25
CA GLY A 105 -13.37 16.83 11.70
C GLY A 105 -14.48 15.88 12.15
N ARG A 106 -15.38 15.44 11.25
CA ARG A 106 -16.44 14.46 11.52
C ARG A 106 -16.26 13.17 10.74
N ASN A 107 -15.64 13.24 9.57
CA ASN A 107 -15.31 12.12 8.72
C ASN A 107 -13.87 12.29 8.23
N TYR A 108 -13.20 11.16 7.97
CA TYR A 108 -11.93 11.16 7.27
C TYR A 108 -11.97 10.26 6.04
N ALA A 109 -11.03 10.51 5.13
CA ALA A 109 -10.72 9.63 4.02
C ALA A 109 -9.21 9.53 3.83
N ILE A 110 -8.73 8.29 3.65
CA ILE A 110 -7.37 7.94 3.29
C ILE A 110 -7.42 7.32 1.89
N ASP A 111 -6.98 8.09 0.89
CA ASP A 111 -6.97 7.71 -0.51
C ASP A 111 -5.59 7.18 -0.91
N PHE A 112 -5.54 6.06 -1.63
CA PHE A 112 -4.31 5.47 -2.16
C PHE A 112 -4.60 4.59 -3.35
N ASP A 113 -3.57 4.34 -4.15
CA ASP A 113 -3.68 3.49 -5.33
C ASP A 113 -3.03 2.13 -5.07
N LEU A 114 -3.59 1.07 -5.64
CA LEU A 114 -3.00 -0.26 -5.71
C LEU A 114 -2.66 -0.54 -7.17
N ASP A 115 -1.51 -1.14 -7.46
CA ASP A 115 -1.11 -1.37 -8.86
C ASP A 115 -1.60 -2.71 -9.41
N TYR A 116 -1.96 -3.65 -8.55
CA TYR A 116 -2.25 -5.03 -8.94
C TYR A 116 -3.68 -5.45 -8.60
N GLY A 117 -4.14 -6.50 -9.30
CA GLY A 117 -5.43 -7.11 -9.04
C GLY A 117 -5.53 -7.78 -7.65
N TRP A 118 -6.62 -7.44 -6.96
CA TRP A 118 -7.12 -7.98 -5.71
C TRP A 118 -8.63 -8.24 -5.78
N SER A 119 -9.03 -9.48 -6.08
CA SER A 119 -10.44 -9.89 -6.16
C SER A 119 -11.23 -9.63 -4.87
N VAL A 120 -10.58 -9.74 -3.71
CA VAL A 120 -11.18 -9.42 -2.40
C VAL A 120 -11.63 -7.96 -2.29
N TRP A 121 -11.10 -7.07 -3.12
CA TRP A 121 -11.45 -5.65 -3.20
C TRP A 121 -12.11 -5.29 -4.53
N GLY A 122 -12.57 -6.28 -5.31
CA GLY A 122 -13.21 -6.08 -6.61
C GLY A 122 -12.26 -5.61 -7.72
N LEU A 123 -10.95 -5.81 -7.53
CA LEU A 123 -9.90 -5.45 -8.49
C LEU A 123 -9.45 -6.73 -9.23
N ASP A 124 -10.21 -7.21 -10.20
CA ASP A 124 -10.00 -8.59 -10.70
C ASP A 124 -8.81 -8.77 -11.65
N ARG A 125 -8.38 -7.72 -12.36
CA ARG A 125 -7.31 -7.80 -13.37
C ARG A 125 -6.17 -6.86 -13.07
N ASP A 126 -6.50 -5.60 -12.86
CA ASP A 126 -5.55 -4.52 -12.69
C ASP A 126 -5.72 -3.90 -11.30
N GLY A 127 -4.85 -2.92 -11.02
CA GLY A 127 -4.94 -2.08 -9.86
C GLY A 127 -6.19 -1.21 -9.81
N GLY A 128 -6.20 -0.28 -8.88
CA GLY A 128 -7.29 0.67 -8.73
C GLY A 128 -7.09 1.63 -7.58
N LYS A 129 -8.01 2.58 -7.51
CA LYS A 129 -8.03 3.61 -6.47
C LYS A 129 -8.84 3.12 -5.29
N CYS A 130 -8.24 3.15 -4.13
CA CYS A 130 -8.84 2.70 -2.89
C CYS A 130 -8.96 3.86 -1.90
N ARG A 131 -10.00 3.78 -1.07
CA ARG A 131 -10.31 4.72 0.00
C ARG A 131 -10.60 3.94 1.27
N VAL A 132 -9.92 4.30 2.36
CA VAL A 132 -10.32 3.93 3.72
C VAL A 132 -10.99 5.14 4.35
N SER A 133 -12.24 5.00 4.76
CA SER A 133 -13.03 6.05 5.40
C SER A 133 -13.35 5.72 6.86
N THR A 134 -13.99 6.67 7.55
CA THR A 134 -14.59 6.51 8.89
C THR A 134 -15.21 5.13 9.14
N ASN A 135 -15.04 4.63 10.36
CA ASN A 135 -15.30 3.25 10.77
C ASN A 135 -14.38 2.22 10.09
N VAL A 136 -13.20 2.64 9.65
CA VAL A 136 -12.19 1.79 8.99
C VAL A 136 -12.77 1.02 7.79
N THR A 137 -13.72 1.65 7.07
CA THR A 137 -14.39 1.04 5.92
C THR A 137 -13.54 1.24 4.67
N MET A 138 -13.27 0.17 3.93
CA MET A 138 -12.46 0.21 2.70
C MET A 138 -13.33 -0.02 1.47
N ALA A 139 -13.16 0.84 0.45
CA ALA A 139 -13.76 0.69 -0.87
C ALA A 139 -12.72 0.94 -1.95
N CYS A 140 -12.81 0.24 -3.08
CA CYS A 140 -11.92 0.41 -4.22
C CYS A 140 -12.70 0.52 -5.53
N ILE A 141 -12.11 1.21 -6.50
CA ILE A 141 -12.61 1.39 -7.86
C ILE A 141 -11.48 0.94 -8.80
N ALA A 142 -11.76 -0.04 -9.66
CA ALA A 142 -10.78 -0.52 -10.63
C ALA A 142 -10.39 0.58 -11.63
N ASP A 143 -9.11 0.63 -11.99
CA ASP A 143 -8.64 1.44 -13.11
C ASP A 143 -9.01 0.70 -14.40
N ASN A 144 -10.01 1.20 -15.13
CA ASN A 144 -10.45 0.63 -16.42
C ASN A 144 -9.43 0.84 -17.53
#